data_AF-A0A820E459-F1
#
_entry.id   AF-A0A820E459-F1
#
_cell.length_a   1.000
_cell.length_b   1.000
_cell.length_c   1.000
_cell.angle_alpha   90.00
_cell.angle_beta   90.00
_cell.angle_gamma   90.00
#
_symmetry.space_group_name_H-M   'P 1'
#
loop_
_entity.id
_entity.type
_entity.pdbx_description
1 polymer ?
#
loop_
_entity_poly.entity_id
_entity_poly.type
_entity_poly.pdbx_seq_one_letter_code
_entity_poly.pdbx_strand_id
1 'polypeptide(L)'
;MQYTFVRDYGEYDIGGRHFYYAMTRTEPFQSIPPRKKIVRIETCQSQTLLCSDGAKGLKSVFLYIEEPRGNVPKTLWTWVAKFGVPMYSKLTHNACIAYPNWIKDKTTKVPTVAEDEIDETAAAAMITVENDLVNNDDDDDDDEIQQEK
;
A
#
# COMPACT_ATOMS: atom_id res chain seq x y z
N MET A 1 -8.96 14.84 0.12
CA MET A 1 -9.52 14.23 -1.11
C MET A 1 -10.66 13.29 -0.72
N GLN A 2 -11.56 12.95 -1.65
CA GLN A 2 -12.63 11.98 -1.44
C GLN A 2 -12.39 10.79 -2.38
N TYR A 3 -12.40 9.59 -1.81
CA TYR A 3 -12.27 8.34 -2.56
C TYR A 3 -13.57 7.53 -2.44
N THR A 4 -13.89 6.78 -3.50
CA THR A 4 -14.88 5.71 -3.48
C THR A 4 -14.21 4.50 -4.11
N PHE A 5 -14.10 3.41 -3.39
CA PHE A 5 -13.35 2.25 -3.84
C PHE A 5 -13.97 0.97 -3.31
N VAL A 6 -13.69 -0.13 -3.99
CA VAL A 6 -13.78 -1.48 -3.44
C VAL A 6 -12.39 -1.93 -3.00
N ARG A 7 -12.36 -2.73 -1.94
CA ARG A 7 -11.12 -3.29 -1.42
C ARG A 7 -11.30 -4.79 -1.24
N ASP A 8 -10.42 -5.53 -1.87
CA ASP A 8 -10.29 -6.96 -1.70
C ASP A 8 -9.06 -7.24 -0.85
N TYR A 9 -9.11 -8.28 -0.06
CA TYR A 9 -8.01 -8.69 0.81
C TYR A 9 -8.05 -10.19 0.94
N GLY A 10 -6.90 -10.80 1.13
CA GLY A 10 -6.80 -12.25 1.10
C GLY A 10 -5.43 -12.75 1.50
N GLU A 11 -5.29 -14.06 1.40
CA GLU A 11 -4.11 -14.82 1.78
C GLU A 11 -3.78 -15.78 0.64
N TYR A 12 -2.50 -16.01 0.36
CA TYR A 12 -2.07 -17.03 -0.60
C TYR A 12 -0.69 -17.58 -0.25
N ASP A 13 -0.44 -18.83 -0.66
CA ASP A 13 0.84 -19.50 -0.49
C ASP A 13 1.52 -19.69 -1.87
N ILE A 14 2.68 -19.07 -2.07
CA ILE A 14 3.48 -19.24 -3.29
C ILE A 14 4.92 -19.56 -2.94
N GLY A 15 5.48 -20.60 -3.57
CA GLY A 15 6.86 -21.02 -3.33
C GLY A 15 7.15 -21.43 -1.88
N GLY A 16 6.14 -21.90 -1.13
CA GLY A 16 6.27 -22.24 0.29
C GLY A 16 6.30 -21.02 1.23
N ARG A 17 6.02 -19.82 0.73
CA ARG A 17 5.89 -18.60 1.53
C ARG A 17 4.43 -18.15 1.55
N HIS A 18 3.96 -17.79 2.73
CA HIS A 18 2.63 -17.24 2.96
C HIS A 18 2.62 -15.72 2.81
N PHE A 19 1.63 -15.20 2.09
CA PHE A 19 1.45 -13.78 1.84
C PHE A 19 0.04 -13.35 2.24
N TYR A 20 -0.06 -12.14 2.79
CA TYR A 20 -1.31 -11.41 2.92
C TYR A 20 -1.33 -10.30 1.89
N TYR A 21 -2.48 -10.06 1.27
CA TYR A 21 -2.65 -8.97 0.32
C TYR A 21 -3.85 -8.09 0.64
N ALA A 22 -3.77 -6.84 0.20
CA ALA A 22 -4.91 -5.94 0.10
C ALA A 22 -4.84 -5.15 -1.20
N MET A 23 -5.89 -5.25 -2.01
CA MET A 23 -6.04 -4.55 -3.28
C MET A 23 -7.15 -3.52 -3.16
N THR A 24 -6.98 -2.37 -3.77
CA THR A 24 -8.01 -1.33 -3.82
C THR A 24 -8.11 -0.82 -5.24
N ARG A 25 -9.32 -0.66 -5.73
CA ARG A 25 -9.61 -0.01 -7.03
C ARG A 25 -10.77 0.96 -6.88
N THR A 26 -10.68 2.11 -7.56
CA THR A 26 -11.78 3.07 -7.59
C THR A 26 -13.04 2.41 -8.12
N GLU A 27 -14.16 2.68 -7.45
CA GLU A 27 -15.49 2.25 -7.87
C GLU A 27 -16.44 3.47 -7.84
N PRO A 28 -17.12 3.80 -8.94
CA PRO A 28 -18.04 4.91 -9.00
C PRO A 28 -19.39 4.55 -8.37
N PHE A 29 -19.48 4.66 -7.04
CA PHE A 29 -20.76 4.50 -6.35
C PHE A 29 -21.68 5.71 -6.62
N GLN A 30 -22.67 5.54 -7.49
CA GLN A 30 -23.66 6.58 -7.81
C GLN A 30 -24.43 7.08 -6.59
N SER A 31 -24.61 6.22 -5.57
CA SER A 31 -25.22 6.57 -4.28
C SER A 31 -24.37 7.53 -3.44
N ILE A 32 -23.09 7.74 -3.79
CA ILE A 32 -22.15 8.59 -3.05
C ILE A 32 -21.64 9.71 -3.98
N PRO A 33 -22.37 10.84 -4.10
CA PRO A 33 -21.99 11.92 -4.99
C PRO A 33 -20.71 12.67 -4.51
N PRO A 34 -20.00 13.37 -5.42
CA PRO A 34 -18.87 14.22 -5.07
C PRO A 34 -19.24 15.32 -4.07
N ARG A 35 -18.39 15.53 -3.06
CA ARG A 35 -18.59 16.60 -2.07
C ARG A 35 -18.09 17.94 -2.59
N LYS A 36 -18.89 19.00 -2.39
CA LYS A 36 -18.49 20.38 -2.78
C LYS A 36 -17.18 20.78 -2.08
N LYS A 37 -16.26 21.40 -2.81
CA LYS A 37 -14.92 21.82 -2.35
C LYS A 37 -13.95 20.67 -1.97
N ILE A 38 -14.29 19.41 -2.24
CA ILE A 38 -13.38 18.27 -2.05
C ILE A 38 -13.13 17.63 -3.42
N VAL A 39 -11.87 17.43 -3.76
CA VAL A 39 -11.49 16.72 -4.98
C VAL A 39 -11.89 15.24 -4.86
N ARG A 40 -12.77 14.76 -5.75
CA ARG A 40 -13.04 13.34 -5.97
C ARG A 40 -11.93 12.76 -6.83
N ILE A 41 -11.30 11.69 -6.34
CA ILE A 41 -10.36 10.89 -7.12
C ILE A 41 -11.16 9.89 -7.96
N GLU A 42 -10.89 9.86 -9.25
CA GLU A 42 -11.60 9.03 -10.24
C GLU A 42 -10.79 7.80 -10.63
N THR A 43 -9.46 7.86 -10.50
CA THR A 43 -8.56 6.75 -10.79
C THR A 43 -7.62 6.57 -9.60
N CYS A 44 -7.76 5.46 -8.91
CA CYS A 44 -6.92 5.03 -7.80
C CYS A 44 -6.85 3.52 -7.84
N GLN A 45 -5.64 2.98 -7.85
CA GLN A 45 -5.36 1.58 -7.67
C GLN A 45 -4.23 1.45 -6.67
N SER A 46 -4.42 0.60 -5.67
CA SER A 46 -3.36 0.31 -4.71
C SER A 46 -3.29 -1.17 -4.42
N GLN A 47 -2.10 -1.64 -4.17
CA GLN A 47 -1.82 -3.03 -3.89
C GLN A 47 -0.82 -3.09 -2.75
N THR A 48 -1.15 -3.84 -1.71
CA THR A 48 -0.26 -4.10 -0.57
C THR A 48 -0.03 -5.58 -0.50
N LEU A 49 1.24 -5.99 -0.47
CA LEU A 49 1.65 -7.35 -0.13
C LEU A 49 2.41 -7.33 1.18
N LEU A 50 2.16 -8.34 2.01
CA LEU A 50 2.80 -8.52 3.30
C LEU A 50 3.25 -9.97 3.39
N CYS A 51 4.51 -10.22 3.74
CA CYS A 51 4.99 -11.56 4.06
C CYS A 51 5.96 -11.53 5.25
N SER A 52 6.12 -12.68 5.90
CA SER A 52 7.13 -12.81 6.96
C SER A 52 8.53 -12.51 6.41
N ASP A 53 9.33 -11.79 7.20
CA ASP A 53 10.76 -11.62 6.92
C ASP A 53 11.61 -12.86 7.26
N GLY A 54 10.97 -13.93 7.74
CA GLY A 54 11.62 -15.16 8.23
C GLY A 54 12.06 -15.07 9.70
N ALA A 55 11.80 -13.96 10.38
CA ALA A 55 12.14 -13.71 11.76
C ALA A 55 10.89 -13.24 12.55
N LYS A 56 10.98 -12.08 13.21
CA LYS A 56 9.89 -11.48 14.00
C LYS A 56 9.25 -10.28 13.30
N GLY A 57 9.61 -10.03 12.05
CA GLY A 57 9.17 -8.87 11.29
C GLY A 57 8.30 -9.24 10.10
N LEU A 58 8.14 -8.25 9.23
CA LEU A 58 7.29 -8.32 8.05
C LEU A 58 7.99 -7.56 6.93
N LYS A 59 8.03 -8.14 5.74
CA LYS A 59 8.31 -7.42 4.50
C LYS A 59 6.99 -6.95 3.91
N SER A 60 6.95 -5.69 3.51
CA SER A 60 5.75 -5.10 2.91
C SER A 60 6.10 -4.38 1.62
N VAL A 61 5.36 -4.65 0.55
CA VAL A 61 5.42 -3.90 -0.71
C VAL A 61 4.10 -3.15 -0.87
N PHE A 62 4.18 -1.86 -1.16
CA PHE A 62 3.00 -1.03 -1.42
C PHE A 62 3.13 -0.36 -2.78
N LEU A 63 2.35 -0.83 -3.75
CA LEU A 63 2.21 -0.22 -5.06
C LEU A 63 0.99 0.70 -5.05
N TYR A 64 1.17 1.92 -5.54
CA TYR A 64 0.14 2.95 -5.52
C TYR A 64 0.14 3.75 -6.82
N ILE A 65 -1.02 3.79 -7.46
CA ILE A 65 -1.27 4.60 -8.66
C ILE A 65 -2.50 5.45 -8.36
N GLU A 66 -2.35 6.77 -8.41
CA GLU A 66 -3.47 7.70 -8.38
C GLU A 66 -3.31 8.78 -9.45
N GLU A 67 -4.44 9.26 -9.96
CA GLU A 67 -4.48 10.48 -10.78
C GLU A 67 -4.98 11.63 -9.90
N PRO A 68 -4.05 12.42 -9.30
CA PRO A 68 -4.44 13.58 -8.54
C PRO A 68 -4.98 14.62 -9.52
N ARG A 69 -6.24 15.00 -9.39
CA ARG A 69 -6.78 16.12 -10.18
C ARG A 69 -6.06 17.41 -9.81
N GLY A 70 -5.41 18.01 -10.81
CA GLY A 70 -4.70 19.28 -10.70
C GLY A 70 -3.18 19.11 -10.67
N ASN A 71 -2.47 20.25 -10.59
CA ASN A 71 -1.01 20.24 -10.56
C ASN A 71 -0.51 19.97 -9.15
N VAL A 72 0.13 18.83 -8.94
CA VAL A 72 0.86 18.55 -7.70
C VAL A 72 2.21 19.26 -7.74
N PRO A 73 2.54 20.15 -6.78
CA PRO A 73 3.83 20.84 -6.77
C PRO A 73 5.00 19.85 -6.66
N LYS A 74 6.07 20.07 -7.44
CA LYS A 74 7.30 19.26 -7.34
C LYS A 74 7.89 19.23 -5.93
N THR A 75 7.80 20.36 -5.21
CA THR A 75 8.23 20.47 -3.81
C THR A 75 7.48 19.52 -2.88
N LEU A 76 6.21 19.23 -3.17
CA LEU A 76 5.44 18.26 -2.40
C LEU A 76 5.98 16.85 -2.63
N TRP A 77 6.30 16.47 -3.86
CA TRP A 77 6.90 15.15 -4.15
C TRP A 77 8.24 14.97 -3.44
N THR A 78 9.11 15.98 -3.47
CA THR A 78 10.38 15.93 -2.73
C THR A 78 10.16 15.80 -1.23
N TRP A 79 9.18 16.53 -0.68
CA TRP A 79 8.85 16.41 0.74
C TRP A 79 8.30 15.02 1.09
N VAL A 80 7.42 14.46 0.25
CA VAL A 80 6.85 13.12 0.44
C VAL A 80 7.96 12.08 0.46
N ALA A 81 8.88 12.11 -0.52
CA ALA A 81 9.99 11.16 -0.58
C ALA A 81 10.93 11.27 0.64
N LYS A 82 11.33 12.49 1.01
CA LYS A 82 12.32 12.70 2.07
C LYS A 82 11.77 12.55 3.49
N PHE A 83 10.50 12.88 3.69
CA PHE A 83 9.92 12.99 5.04
C PHE A 83 8.60 12.25 5.18
N GLY A 84 7.72 12.36 4.19
CA GLY A 84 6.39 11.76 4.25
C GLY A 84 6.42 10.24 4.38
N VAL A 85 7.07 9.56 3.44
CA VAL A 85 7.16 8.09 3.41
C VAL A 85 7.86 7.54 4.66
N PRO A 86 9.05 8.03 5.06
CA PRO A 86 9.70 7.54 6.29
C PRO A 86 8.85 7.77 7.55
N MET A 87 8.18 8.92 7.66
CA MET A 87 7.30 9.22 8.79
C MET A 87 6.09 8.28 8.83
N TYR A 88 5.46 8.03 7.67
CA TYR A 88 4.36 7.08 7.56
C TYR A 88 4.79 5.68 7.99
N SER A 89 5.90 5.16 7.46
CA SER A 89 6.40 3.83 7.81
C SER A 89 6.69 3.69 9.31
N LYS A 90 7.29 4.73 9.93
CA LYS A 90 7.53 4.76 11.38
C LYS A 90 6.23 4.74 12.20
N LEU A 91 5.21 5.50 11.79
CA LEU A 91 3.91 5.52 12.47
C LEU A 91 3.21 4.16 12.35
N THR A 92 3.23 3.55 11.16
CA THR A 92 2.68 2.21 10.93
C THR A 92 3.38 1.17 11.79
N HIS A 93 4.72 1.17 11.83
CA HIS A 93 5.50 0.27 12.69
C HIS A 93 5.12 0.41 14.18
N ASN A 94 5.06 1.65 14.67
CA ASN A 94 4.67 1.91 16.06
C ASN A 94 3.23 1.45 16.35
N ALA A 95 2.32 1.63 15.39
CA ALA A 95 0.95 1.15 15.51
C ALA A 95 0.90 -0.39 15.59
N CYS A 96 1.69 -1.10 14.78
CA CYS A 96 1.81 -2.56 14.85
C CYS A 96 2.31 -3.04 16.22
N ILE A 97 3.31 -2.36 16.81
CA ILE A 97 3.80 -2.69 18.17
C ILE A 97 2.73 -2.44 19.24
N ALA A 98 1.97 -1.35 19.11
CA ALA A 98 0.94 -0.99 20.08
C ALA A 98 -0.34 -1.85 19.95
N TYR A 99 -0.59 -2.42 18.77
CA TYR A 99 -1.84 -3.10 18.43
C TYR A 99 -2.23 -4.24 19.40
N PRO A 100 -1.33 -5.16 19.82
CA PRO A 100 -1.70 -6.24 20.73
C PRO A 100 -2.22 -5.78 22.08
N ASN A 101 -1.79 -4.60 22.57
CA ASN A 101 -2.33 -4.01 23.79
C ASN A 101 -3.63 -3.27 23.51
N TRP A 102 -3.69 -2.50 22.41
CA TRP A 102 -4.87 -1.75 22.02
C TRP A 102 -6.11 -2.64 21.78
N ILE A 103 -5.92 -3.84 21.19
CA ILE A 103 -7.04 -4.72 20.84
C ILE A 103 -7.69 -5.41 22.04
N LYS A 104 -6.95 -5.60 23.16
CA LYS A 104 -7.47 -6.24 24.38
C LYS A 104 -8.66 -5.49 24.97
N ASP A 105 -8.67 -4.17 24.81
CA ASP A 105 -9.70 -3.28 25.34
C ASP A 105 -10.87 -3.07 24.36
N LYS A 106 -10.86 -3.79 23.22
CA LYS A 106 -11.91 -3.72 22.20
C LYS A 106 -12.75 -4.99 22.22
N THR A 107 -14.05 -4.82 22.45
CA THR A 107 -15.05 -5.91 22.34
C THR A 107 -15.40 -6.26 20.89
N THR A 108 -14.86 -5.53 19.92
CA THR A 108 -15.15 -5.72 18.50
C THR A 108 -14.29 -6.83 17.93
N LYS A 109 -14.91 -7.92 17.46
CA LYS A 109 -14.23 -8.87 16.57
C LYS A 109 -13.86 -8.12 15.29
N VAL A 110 -12.58 -7.98 15.00
CA VAL A 110 -12.12 -7.53 13.69
C VAL A 110 -12.57 -8.59 12.69
N PRO A 111 -13.24 -8.23 11.58
CA PRO A 111 -13.52 -9.17 10.52
C PRO A 111 -12.20 -9.80 10.05
N THR A 112 -12.01 -11.08 10.35
CA THR A 112 -10.97 -11.90 9.71
C THR A 112 -11.33 -12.08 8.25
N VAL A 113 -10.33 -12.23 7.38
CA VAL A 113 -10.52 -12.53 5.96
C VAL A 113 -11.44 -13.74 5.84
N ALA A 114 -12.54 -13.58 5.09
CA ALA A 114 -13.33 -14.73 4.67
C ALA A 114 -12.59 -15.36 3.48
N GLU A 115 -12.53 -16.69 3.44
CA GLU A 115 -11.96 -17.49 2.36
C GLU A 115 -12.84 -17.40 1.10
N ASP A 116 -12.95 -16.23 0.48
CA ASP A 116 -13.67 -16.08 -0.79
C ASP A 116 -12.69 -15.90 -1.96
N GLU A 117 -13.14 -16.40 -3.11
CA GLU A 117 -12.38 -16.77 -4.32
C GLU A 117 -11.34 -15.74 -4.79
N ILE A 118 -10.12 -16.25 -4.97
CA ILE A 118 -8.88 -15.50 -5.25
C ILE A 118 -8.83 -15.09 -6.73
N ASP A 119 -8.48 -13.84 -7.03
CA ASP A 119 -7.99 -13.47 -8.37
C ASP A 119 -6.50 -13.81 -8.47
N GLU A 120 -6.21 -15.06 -8.84
CA GLU A 120 -4.85 -15.60 -8.99
C GLU A 120 -3.98 -14.75 -9.94
N THR A 121 -4.61 -14.04 -10.89
CA THR A 121 -3.92 -13.17 -11.85
C THR A 121 -3.34 -11.95 -11.16
N ALA A 122 -4.05 -11.38 -10.20
CA ALA A 122 -3.60 -10.21 -9.46
C ALA A 122 -2.45 -10.55 -8.50
N ALA A 123 -2.50 -11.72 -7.84
CA ALA A 123 -1.42 -12.19 -6.98
C ALA A 123 -0.13 -12.50 -7.78
N ALA A 124 -0.26 -13.15 -8.94
CA ALA A 124 0.88 -13.44 -9.82
C ALA A 124 1.54 -12.18 -10.37
N ALA A 125 0.75 -11.18 -10.79
CA ALA A 125 1.27 -9.90 -11.29
C ALA A 125 2.06 -9.13 -10.21
N MET A 126 1.64 -9.21 -8.94
CA MET A 126 2.36 -8.56 -7.84
C MET A 126 3.68 -9.24 -7.50
N ILE A 127 3.76 -10.57 -7.64
CA ILE A 127 5.03 -11.29 -7.45
C ILE A 127 6.03 -10.94 -8.53
N THR A 128 5.58 -10.74 -9.77
CA THR A 128 6.46 -10.20 -10.83
C THR A 128 7.00 -8.83 -10.43
N VAL A 129 6.15 -7.93 -9.92
CA VAL A 129 6.59 -6.61 -9.42
C VAL A 129 7.54 -6.73 -8.21
N GLU A 130 7.27 -7.61 -7.25
CA GLU A 130 8.19 -7.83 -6.11
C GLU A 130 9.53 -8.38 -6.58
N ASN A 131 9.55 -9.36 -7.47
CA ASN A 131 10.79 -9.91 -8.03
C ASN A 131 11.54 -8.86 -8.85
N ASP A 132 10.85 -8.02 -9.62
CA ASP A 132 11.48 -6.95 -10.39
C ASP A 132 12.04 -5.85 -9.47
N LEU A 133 11.38 -5.53 -8.36
CA LEU A 133 11.90 -4.55 -7.41
C LEU A 133 13.07 -5.10 -6.58
N VAL A 134 12.97 -6.34 -6.10
CA VAL A 134 14.01 -6.99 -5.28
C VAL A 134 15.26 -7.32 -6.09
N ASN A 135 15.13 -7.70 -7.36
CA ASN A 135 16.29 -8.02 -8.21
C ASN A 135 16.94 -6.79 -8.86
N ASN A 136 16.35 -5.60 -8.72
CA ASN A 136 16.94 -4.33 -9.18
C ASN A 136 17.52 -3.48 -8.02
N ASP A 137 17.42 -3.94 -6.78
CA ASP A 137 17.99 -3.24 -5.60
C ASP A 137 19.47 -3.59 -5.34
N ASP A 138 20.13 -4.34 -6.24
CA ASP A 138 21.53 -4.77 -6.09
C ASP A 138 22.57 -3.87 -6.81
N ASP A 139 22.18 -2.76 -7.45
CA ASP A 139 23.11 -1.78 -8.00
C ASP A 139 22.58 -0.34 -7.77
N ASP A 140 23.47 0.56 -7.33
CA ASP A 140 23.29 2.03 -7.12
C ASP A 140 23.08 2.54 -5.68
N ASP A 141 23.85 2.03 -4.71
CA ASP A 141 24.37 2.88 -3.62
C ASP A 141 25.74 3.44 -4.06
N ASP A 142 25.74 4.39 -5.00
CA ASP A 142 26.73 5.47 -5.16
C ASP A 142 26.49 6.14 -6.52
N ASP A 143 25.63 7.17 -6.59
CA ASP A 143 25.85 8.21 -7.59
C ASP A 143 25.37 9.59 -7.14
N GLU A 144 26.28 10.54 -7.33
CA GLU A 144 26.22 11.93 -6.93
C GLU A 144 24.97 12.63 -7.47
N ILE A 145 24.33 13.43 -6.63
CA ILE A 145 23.44 14.51 -7.08
C ILE A 145 24.32 15.55 -7.80
N GLN A 146 24.56 15.36 -9.11
CA GLN A 146 25.11 16.41 -9.93
C GLN A 146 24.06 17.53 -10.08
N GLN A 147 24.34 18.63 -9.37
CA GLN A 147 23.76 19.93 -9.66
C GLN A 147 24.27 20.38 -11.03
N GLU A 148 23.37 20.56 -11.99
CA GLU A 148 23.62 21.47 -13.10
C GLU A 148 22.74 22.73 -13.02
N LYS A 149 23.44 23.83 -13.27
CA LYS A 149 23.18 25.26 -13.08
C LYS A 149 21.83 25.82 -13.54
#